data_AF-A0A1F4E994-F1
#
_entry.id   AF-A0A1F4E994-F1
#
_cell.length_a   1.000
_cell.length_b   1.000
_cell.length_c   1.000
_cell.angle_alpha   90.00
_cell.angle_beta   90.00
_cell.angle_gamma   90.00
#
_symmetry.space_group_name_H-M   'P 1'
#
loop_
_entity.id
_entity.type
_entity.pdbx_description
1 polymer ?
#
loop_
_entity_poly.entity_id
_entity_poly.type
_entity_poly.pdbx_seq_one_letter_code
_entity_poly.pdbx_strand_id
1 'polypeptide(L)'
;DVTTVTLIAGTVYWLILAGVFVALLEALGLPTAGLLLARLSAFVPNLVLAIGILVFGSLLSRVVGGLVFSYLSNIGSAAAEPIGALARYALLVFVLFMAAEQLAIQTTVLVSAFQIAFAAVCLAAALAFGLGGREWAAQVISRYTRK
;
A
#
# COMPACT_ATOMS: atom_id res chain seq x y z
N ASP A 1 -8.50 16.20 -24.80
CA ASP A 1 -7.60 15.94 -23.66
C ASP A 1 -8.38 15.36 -22.49
N VAL A 2 -7.97 14.21 -21.98
CA VAL A 2 -8.57 13.62 -20.78
C VAL A 2 -7.92 14.29 -19.57
N THR A 3 -8.51 15.38 -19.08
CA THR A 3 -8.05 16.04 -17.86
C THR A 3 -8.43 15.20 -16.64
N THR A 4 -7.64 15.29 -15.57
CA THR A 4 -7.89 14.58 -14.29
C THR A 4 -9.32 14.86 -13.77
N VAL A 5 -9.84 16.05 -14.06
CA VAL A 5 -11.21 16.47 -13.75
C VAL A 5 -12.25 15.64 -14.52
N THR A 6 -12.04 15.34 -15.80
CA THR A 6 -12.98 14.53 -16.60
C THR A 6 -13.00 13.07 -16.16
N LEU A 7 -11.85 12.53 -15.73
CA LEU A 7 -11.76 11.18 -15.16
C LEU A 7 -12.51 11.07 -13.83
N ILE A 8 -12.30 12.03 -12.93
CA ILE A 8 -12.99 12.08 -11.64
C ILE A 8 -14.50 12.30 -11.87
N ALA A 9 -14.89 13.26 -12.70
CA ALA A 9 -16.28 13.54 -13.02
C ALA A 9 -16.99 12.34 -13.67
N GLY A 10 -16.32 11.64 -14.60
CA GLY A 10 -16.84 10.42 -15.22
C GLY A 10 -17.03 9.28 -14.22
N THR A 11 -16.10 9.13 -13.27
CA THR A 11 -16.19 8.13 -12.19
C THR A 11 -17.37 8.44 -11.26
N VAL A 12 -17.50 9.70 -10.83
CA VAL A 12 -18.61 10.15 -9.96
C VAL A 12 -19.96 9.98 -10.65
N TYR A 13 -20.06 10.34 -11.94
CA TYR A 13 -21.27 10.14 -12.72
C TYR A 13 -21.69 8.67 -12.78
N TRP A 14 -20.74 7.77 -13.09
CA TRP A 14 -21.00 6.33 -13.14
C TRP A 14 -21.41 5.75 -11.78
N LEU A 15 -20.84 6.24 -10.68
CA LEU A 15 -21.20 5.83 -9.32
C LEU A 15 -22.62 6.23 -8.94
N ILE A 16 -23.00 7.48 -9.25
CA ILE A 16 -24.37 7.95 -9.00
C ILE A 16 -25.36 7.13 -9.83
N LEU A 17 -25.07 6.91 -11.12
CA LEU A 17 -25.91 6.12 -12.01
C LEU A 17 -26.07 4.67 -11.51
N ALA A 18 -24.98 4.04 -11.08
CA ALA A 18 -25.01 2.70 -10.51
C ALA A 18 -25.80 2.65 -9.20
N GLY A 19 -25.65 3.65 -8.32
CA GLY A 19 -26.42 3.74 -7.07
C GLY A 19 -27.93 3.83 -7.32
N VAL A 20 -28.35 4.65 -8.29
CA VAL A 20 -29.76 4.72 -8.71
C VAL A 20 -30.24 3.38 -9.27
N PHE A 21 -29.41 2.69 -10.05
CA PHE A 21 -29.75 1.39 -10.63
C PHE A 21 -29.87 0.28 -9.57
N VAL A 22 -29.01 0.27 -8.55
CA VAL A 22 -29.13 -0.62 -7.39
C VAL A 22 -30.43 -0.35 -6.63
N ALA A 23 -30.75 0.91 -6.36
CA ALA A 23 -32.00 1.30 -5.71
C ALA A 23 -33.24 0.84 -6.50
N LEU A 24 -33.17 0.90 -7.84
CA LEU A 24 -34.21 0.36 -8.72
C LEU A 24 -34.32 -1.18 -8.60
N LEU A 25 -33.21 -1.92 -8.61
CA LEU A 25 -33.23 -3.38 -8.46
C LEU A 25 -33.78 -3.82 -7.10
N GLU A 26 -33.45 -3.08 -6.04
CA GLU A 26 -34.03 -3.31 -4.71
C GLU A 26 -35.53 -3.01 -4.69
N ALA A 27 -35.97 -1.92 -5.32
CA ALA A 27 -37.39 -1.60 -5.47
C ALA A 27 -38.17 -2.63 -6.30
N LEU A 28 -37.51 -3.30 -7.28
CA LEU A 28 -38.06 -4.42 -8.04
C LEU A 28 -38.06 -5.76 -7.26
N GLY A 29 -37.58 -5.79 -6.02
CA GLY A 29 -37.57 -6.99 -5.18
C GLY A 29 -36.45 -7.98 -5.50
N LEU A 30 -35.36 -7.53 -6.14
CA LEU A 30 -34.18 -8.34 -6.48
C LEU A 30 -32.94 -7.91 -5.66
N PRO A 31 -32.95 -8.03 -4.32
CA PRO A 31 -31.88 -7.51 -3.46
C PRO A 31 -30.52 -8.17 -3.73
N THR A 32 -30.49 -9.45 -4.08
CA THR A 32 -29.25 -10.17 -4.39
C THR A 32 -28.57 -9.63 -5.66
N ALA A 33 -29.35 -9.25 -6.67
CA ALA A 33 -28.83 -8.66 -7.90
C ALA A 33 -28.32 -7.22 -7.67
N GLY A 34 -29.03 -6.44 -6.86
CA GLY A 34 -28.60 -5.11 -6.43
C GLY A 34 -27.26 -5.14 -5.68
N LEU A 35 -27.06 -6.14 -4.81
CA LEU A 35 -25.84 -6.30 -4.03
C LEU A 35 -24.62 -6.60 -4.93
N LEU A 36 -24.78 -7.47 -5.93
CA LEU A 36 -23.74 -7.78 -6.92
C LEU A 36 -23.36 -6.55 -7.77
N LEU A 37 -24.35 -5.78 -8.22
CA LEU A 37 -24.10 -4.53 -8.94
C LEU A 37 -23.43 -3.47 -8.07
N ALA A 38 -23.82 -3.36 -6.80
CA ALA A 38 -23.16 -2.48 -5.85
C ALA A 38 -21.68 -2.84 -5.69
N ARG A 39 -21.33 -4.15 -5.61
CA ARG A 39 -19.92 -4.60 -5.59
C ARG A 39 -19.16 -4.15 -6.84
N LEU A 40 -19.74 -4.36 -8.02
CA LEU A 40 -19.14 -3.98 -9.30
C LEU A 40 -18.93 -2.46 -9.39
N SER A 41 -19.91 -1.68 -8.92
CA SER A 41 -19.81 -0.22 -8.90
C SER A 41 -18.70 0.28 -7.98
N ALA A 42 -18.52 -0.37 -6.82
CA ALA A 42 -17.45 -0.04 -5.87
C ALA A 42 -16.07 -0.53 -6.35
N PHE A 43 -16.00 -1.51 -7.26
CA PHE A 43 -14.74 -2.00 -7.82
C PHE A 43 -14.04 -0.94 -8.68
N VAL A 44 -14.78 -0.18 -9.48
CA VAL A 44 -14.24 0.87 -10.36
C VAL A 44 -13.43 1.94 -9.61
N PRO A 45 -13.97 2.66 -8.59
CA PRO A 45 -13.22 3.69 -7.88
C PRO A 45 -12.01 3.10 -7.13
N ASN A 46 -12.16 1.92 -6.55
CA ASN A 46 -11.08 1.26 -5.82
C ASN A 46 -9.94 0.80 -6.74
N LEU A 47 -10.25 0.37 -7.96
CA LEU A 47 -9.24 0.05 -8.96
C LEU A 47 -8.44 1.31 -9.37
N VAL A 48 -9.10 2.46 -9.50
CA VAL A 48 -8.42 3.75 -9.73
C VAL A 48 -7.49 4.09 -8.56
N LEU A 49 -7.96 3.92 -7.32
CA LEU A 49 -7.16 4.14 -6.12
C LEU A 49 -5.95 3.20 -6.04
N ALA A 50 -6.13 1.91 -6.34
CA ALA A 50 -5.06 0.92 -6.36
C ALA A 50 -3.96 1.27 -7.39
N ILE A 51 -4.36 1.65 -8.61
CA ILE A 51 -3.43 2.12 -9.63
C ILE A 51 -2.70 3.39 -9.16
N GLY A 52 -3.42 4.32 -8.54
CA GLY A 52 -2.82 5.51 -7.93
C GLY A 52 -1.75 5.16 -6.90
N ILE A 53 -2.06 4.27 -5.96
CA ILE A 53 -1.13 3.77 -4.94
C ILE A 53 0.11 3.14 -5.58
N LEU A 54 -0.06 2.30 -6.61
CA LEU A 54 1.07 1.69 -7.31
C LEU A 54 1.96 2.73 -8.00
N VAL A 55 1.36 3.69 -8.69
CA VAL A 55 2.11 4.76 -9.39
C VAL A 55 2.86 5.63 -8.39
N PHE A 56 2.15 6.23 -7.44
CA PHE A 56 2.74 7.12 -6.45
C PHE A 56 3.70 6.37 -5.50
N GLY A 57 3.34 5.18 -5.08
CA GLY A 57 4.16 4.35 -4.20
C GLY A 57 5.43 3.85 -4.89
N SER A 58 5.37 3.50 -6.17
CA SER A 58 6.58 3.13 -6.93
C SER A 58 7.54 4.31 -7.08
N LEU A 59 7.02 5.51 -7.33
CA LEU A 59 7.82 6.75 -7.34
C LEU A 59 8.45 7.01 -5.97
N LEU A 60 7.66 6.92 -4.90
CA LEU A 60 8.12 7.12 -3.53
C LEU A 60 9.22 6.11 -3.15
N SER A 61 9.08 4.84 -3.53
CA SER A 61 10.09 3.80 -3.28
C SER A 61 11.44 4.13 -3.92
N ARG A 62 11.45 4.73 -5.12
CA ARG A 62 12.67 5.15 -5.82
C ARG A 62 13.29 6.36 -5.14
N VAL A 63 12.47 7.35 -4.77
CA VAL A 63 12.95 8.54 -4.05
C VAL A 63 13.60 8.14 -2.73
N VAL A 64 12.93 7.33 -1.91
CA VAL A 64 13.49 6.90 -0.62
C VAL A 64 14.74 6.06 -0.79
N GLY A 65 14.76 5.09 -1.72
CA GLY A 65 15.97 4.31 -2.00
C GLY A 65 17.15 5.18 -2.45
N GLY A 66 16.88 6.17 -3.30
CA GLY A 66 17.88 7.14 -3.76
C GLY A 66 18.39 8.06 -2.65
N LEU A 67 17.49 8.52 -1.76
CA LEU A 67 17.87 9.30 -0.58
C LEU A 67 18.78 8.49 0.34
N VAL A 68 18.39 7.26 0.68
CA VAL A 68 19.18 6.37 1.54
C VAL A 68 20.55 6.09 0.92
N PHE A 69 20.60 5.79 -0.38
CA PHE A 69 21.85 5.59 -1.10
C PHE A 69 22.75 6.84 -1.07
N SER A 70 22.19 8.01 -1.38
CA SER A 70 22.91 9.28 -1.40
C SER A 70 23.50 9.61 -0.03
N TYR A 71 22.71 9.45 1.03
CA TYR A 71 23.16 9.68 2.40
C TYR A 71 24.30 8.74 2.81
N LEU A 72 24.18 7.44 2.52
CA LEU A 72 25.20 6.45 2.90
C LEU A 72 26.48 6.57 2.06
N SER A 73 26.36 6.93 0.78
CA SER A 73 27.55 7.15 -0.07
C SER A 73 28.33 8.38 0.38
N ASN A 74 27.64 9.43 0.83
CA ASN A 74 28.25 10.67 1.28
C ASN A 74 29.08 10.50 2.57
N ILE A 75 28.74 9.49 3.41
CA ILE A 75 29.52 9.12 4.59
C ILE A 75 30.56 8.02 4.33
N GLY A 76 30.79 7.65 3.05
CA GLY A 76 31.80 6.67 2.65
C GLY A 76 31.46 5.22 2.99
N SER A 77 30.18 4.89 3.20
CA SER A 77 29.78 3.52 3.51
C SER A 77 29.83 2.62 2.28
N ALA A 78 30.62 1.55 2.33
CA ALA A 78 30.63 0.50 1.31
C ALA A 78 29.28 -0.24 1.19
N ALA A 79 28.39 -0.10 2.18
CA ALA A 79 27.06 -0.71 2.18
C ALA A 79 25.95 0.22 1.64
N ALA A 80 26.29 1.36 1.02
CA ALA A 80 25.31 2.33 0.52
C ALA A 80 24.34 1.73 -0.51
N GLU A 81 24.86 0.97 -1.46
CA GLU A 81 24.06 0.33 -2.52
C GLU A 81 23.09 -0.74 -1.99
N PRO A 82 23.53 -1.77 -1.24
CA PRO A 82 22.61 -2.79 -0.74
C PRO A 82 21.58 -2.24 0.24
N ILE A 83 21.91 -1.25 1.07
CA ILE A 83 20.97 -0.66 2.03
C ILE A 83 19.93 0.23 1.31
N GLY A 84 20.35 1.02 0.32
CA GLY A 84 19.42 1.80 -0.52
C GLY A 84 18.48 0.91 -1.32
N ALA A 85 19.00 -0.19 -1.88
CA ALA A 85 18.18 -1.19 -2.57
C ALA A 85 17.18 -1.86 -1.62
N LEU A 86 17.62 -2.27 -0.41
CA LEU A 86 16.75 -2.86 0.60
C LEU A 86 15.60 -1.93 0.97
N ALA A 87 15.87 -0.65 1.21
CA ALA A 87 14.85 0.35 1.52
C ALA A 87 13.83 0.50 0.39
N ARG A 88 14.30 0.55 -0.86
CA ARG A 88 13.42 0.59 -2.04
C ARG A 88 12.54 -0.65 -2.14
N TYR A 89 13.12 -1.84 -2.00
CA TYR A 89 12.36 -3.09 -2.09
C TYR A 89 11.35 -3.23 -0.95
N ALA A 90 11.72 -2.87 0.28
CA ALA A 90 10.80 -2.89 1.42
C ALA A 90 9.57 -2.00 1.18
N LEU A 91 9.78 -0.77 0.69
CA LEU A 91 8.68 0.12 0.35
C LEU A 91 7.84 -0.38 -0.83
N LEU A 92 8.48 -0.94 -1.86
CA LEU A 92 7.76 -1.46 -3.03
C LEU A 92 6.84 -2.62 -2.64
N VAL A 93 7.33 -3.53 -1.79
CA VAL A 93 6.50 -4.60 -1.21
C VAL A 93 5.35 -3.99 -0.42
N PHE A 94 5.59 -3.02 0.45
CA PHE A 94 4.54 -2.36 1.24
C PHE A 94 3.44 -1.71 0.35
N VAL A 95 3.87 -1.02 -0.71
CA VAL A 95 2.97 -0.40 -1.69
C VAL A 95 2.13 -1.45 -2.43
N LEU A 96 2.73 -2.59 -2.79
CA LEU A 96 2.01 -3.69 -3.44
C LEU A 96 0.90 -4.22 -2.54
N PHE A 97 1.17 -4.40 -1.24
CA PHE A 97 0.18 -4.85 -0.28
C PHE A 97 -0.95 -3.83 -0.09
N MET A 98 -0.63 -2.53 0.03
CA MET A 98 -1.67 -1.50 0.10
C MET A 98 -2.56 -1.45 -1.14
N ALA A 99 -1.98 -1.63 -2.34
CA ALA A 99 -2.76 -1.68 -3.57
C ALA A 99 -3.67 -2.93 -3.63
N ALA A 100 -3.18 -4.08 -3.16
CA ALA A 100 -3.95 -5.31 -3.09
C ALA A 100 -5.13 -5.21 -2.10
N GLU A 101 -4.92 -4.54 -0.96
CA GLU A 101 -5.97 -4.27 0.03
C GLU A 101 -7.12 -3.45 -0.57
N GLN A 102 -6.82 -2.43 -1.38
CA GLN A 102 -7.83 -1.61 -2.03
C GLN A 102 -8.73 -2.41 -2.99
N LEU A 103 -8.19 -3.46 -3.62
CA LEU A 103 -8.90 -4.28 -4.61
C LEU A 103 -9.81 -5.36 -3.97
N ALA A 104 -9.55 -5.75 -2.73
CA ALA A 104 -10.12 -6.93 -2.07
C ALA A 104 -11.52 -6.72 -1.45
N ILE A 105 -12.35 -5.92 -2.12
CA ILE A 105 -13.66 -5.48 -1.64
C ILE A 105 -14.59 -6.70 -1.49
N GLN A 106 -14.91 -7.07 -0.25
CA GLN A 106 -15.99 -8.00 0.19
C GLN A 106 -15.66 -9.47 0.49
N THR A 107 -14.40 -9.91 0.51
CA THR A 107 -14.02 -11.19 1.16
C THR A 107 -13.29 -10.92 2.49
N THR A 108 -13.97 -10.23 3.40
CA THR A 108 -13.36 -9.67 4.63
C THR A 108 -12.70 -10.72 5.50
N VAL A 109 -13.24 -11.94 5.58
CA VAL A 109 -12.69 -13.01 6.43
C VAL A 109 -11.41 -13.59 5.85
N LEU A 110 -11.42 -13.93 4.55
CA LEU A 110 -10.25 -14.53 3.89
C LEU A 110 -9.09 -13.53 3.75
N VAL A 111 -9.42 -12.27 3.43
CA VAL A 111 -8.44 -11.19 3.28
C VAL A 111 -7.82 -10.82 4.62
N SER A 112 -8.64 -10.67 5.67
CA SER A 112 -8.13 -10.39 7.02
C SER A 112 -7.18 -11.49 7.51
N ALA A 113 -7.53 -12.77 7.28
CA ALA A 113 -6.67 -13.89 7.67
C ALA A 113 -5.31 -13.85 6.94
N PHE A 114 -5.32 -13.54 5.63
CA PHE A 114 -4.11 -13.40 4.84
C PHE A 114 -3.26 -12.19 5.28
N GLN A 115 -3.89 -11.04 5.53
CA GLN A 115 -3.21 -9.84 6.03
C GLN A 115 -2.57 -10.07 7.40
N ILE A 116 -3.27 -10.74 8.33
CA ILE A 116 -2.73 -11.08 9.65
C ILE A 116 -1.54 -12.05 9.51
N ALA A 117 -1.65 -13.07 8.66
CA ALA A 117 -0.56 -14.01 8.41
C ALA A 117 0.67 -13.29 7.83
N PHE A 118 0.48 -12.40 6.86
CA PHE A 118 1.54 -11.60 6.29
C PHE A 118 2.16 -10.64 7.32
N ALA A 119 1.33 -9.95 8.11
CA ALA A 119 1.78 -9.07 9.18
C ALA A 119 2.60 -9.82 10.23
N ALA A 120 2.26 -11.06 10.56
CA ALA A 120 3.04 -11.90 11.45
C ALA A 120 4.44 -12.20 10.89
N VAL A 121 4.56 -12.49 9.59
CA VAL A 121 5.86 -12.68 8.92
C VAL A 121 6.68 -11.39 8.93
N CYS A 122 6.06 -10.25 8.61
CA CYS A 122 6.72 -8.95 8.69
C CYS A 122 7.19 -8.62 10.11
N LEU A 123 6.37 -8.92 11.12
CA LEU A 123 6.72 -8.71 12.52
C LEU A 123 7.88 -9.61 12.95
N ALA A 124 7.89 -10.88 12.54
CA ALA A 124 9.00 -11.79 12.80
C ALA A 124 10.31 -11.29 12.17
N ALA A 125 10.25 -10.82 10.92
CA ALA A 125 11.39 -10.21 10.26
C ALA A 125 11.87 -8.96 11.02
N ALA A 126 10.95 -8.06 11.39
CA ALA A 126 11.28 -6.84 12.15
C ALA A 126 11.95 -7.17 13.49
N LEU A 127 11.48 -8.18 14.21
CA LEU A 127 12.09 -8.65 15.46
C LEU A 127 13.47 -9.26 15.22
N ALA A 128 13.64 -10.08 14.18
CA ALA A 128 14.94 -10.66 13.83
C ALA A 128 15.99 -9.59 13.50
N PHE A 129 15.62 -8.58 12.70
CA PHE A 129 16.48 -7.44 12.41
C PHE A 129 16.74 -6.57 13.66
N GLY A 130 15.73 -6.34 14.50
CA GLY A 130 15.86 -5.56 15.73
C GLY A 130 16.76 -6.24 16.78
N LEU A 131 16.62 -7.54 16.97
CA LEU A 131 17.46 -8.33 17.87
C LEU A 131 18.89 -8.47 17.32
N GLY A 132 19.05 -8.70 16.01
CA GLY A 132 20.38 -8.79 15.37
C GLY A 132 21.16 -7.45 15.36
N GLY A 133 20.45 -6.32 15.41
CA GLY A 133 21.06 -4.98 15.53
C GLY A 133 21.30 -4.52 16.97
N ARG A 134 20.94 -5.32 17.99
CA ARG A 134 20.93 -4.91 19.40
C ARG A 134 22.31 -4.48 19.89
N GLU A 135 23.35 -5.27 19.65
CA GLU A 135 24.72 -4.93 20.08
C GLU A 135 25.22 -3.64 19.41
N TRP A 136 24.91 -3.43 18.14
CA TRP A 136 25.30 -2.22 17.41
C TRP A 136 24.58 -0.99 17.98
N ALA A 137 23.27 -1.09 18.25
CA ALA A 137 22.51 -0.03 18.87
C ALA A 137 23.03 0.31 20.28
N ALA A 138 23.39 -0.70 21.09
CA ALA A 138 23.98 -0.49 22.41
C ALA A 138 25.33 0.25 22.35
N GLN A 139 26.17 -0.06 21.35
CA GLN A 139 27.43 0.65 21.12
C GLN A 139 27.21 2.12 20.72
N VAL A 140 26.22 2.41 19.88
CA VAL A 140 25.89 3.80 19.49
C VAL A 140 25.41 4.61 20.68
N ILE A 141 24.50 4.06 21.50
CA ILE A 141 23.97 4.74 22.69
C ILE A 141 25.09 5.02 23.70
N SER A 142 25.94 4.02 23.99
CA SER A 142 27.05 4.20 24.93
C SER A 142 28.07 5.26 24.50
N ARG A 143 28.29 5.45 23.19
CA ARG A 143 29.13 6.55 22.67
C ARG A 143 28.53 7.93 22.91
N TYR A 144 27.20 8.08 22.85
CA TYR A 144 26.54 9.36 23.10
C TYR A 144 26.38 9.66 24.58
N THR A 145 26.13 8.65 25.41
CA THR A 145 26.00 8.80 26.88
C THR A 145 27.33 9.07 27.56
N ARG A 146 28.46 8.62 26.98
CA ARG A 146 29.82 8.90 27.49
C ARG A 146 30.39 10.22 26.95
N LYS A 147 29.58 11.28 27.02
CA LYS A 147 30.06 12.67 27.11
C LYS A 147 29.87 13.14 28.56
#